data_AF-A0A933PWL2-F1
#
_entry.id   AF-A0A933PWL2-F1
#
_cell.length_a   1.000
_cell.length_b   1.000
_cell.length_c   1.000
_cell.angle_alpha   90.00
_cell.angle_beta   90.00
_cell.angle_gamma   90.00
#
_symmetry.space_group_name_H-M   'P 1'
#
loop_
_entity.id
_entity.type
_entity.pdbx_description
1 polymer ?
#
loop_
_entity_poly.entity_id
_entity_poly.type
_entity_poly.pdbx_seq_one_letter_code
_entity_poly.pdbx_strand_id
1 'polypeptide(L)'
;MEKNELAKRLALGRNEKCHCGSGKKYKHCHMPADETAMQAIRQKEEAAKAAEAAADAGKEEKTAETHDKHTYKRQDYVVKNRPTAPAHAGASQVSLPRKSGGG
;
A
#
# COMPACT_ATOMS: atom_id res chain seq x y z
N MET A 1 -17.86 -1.86 17.59
CA MET A 1 -18.23 -3.15 16.96
C MET A 1 -18.37 -3.08 15.45
N GLU A 2 -18.67 -1.90 14.88
CA GLU A 2 -18.78 -1.68 13.42
C GLU A 2 -17.57 -2.11 12.59
N LYS A 3 -16.34 -1.87 13.08
CA LYS A 3 -15.12 -2.29 12.38
C LYS A 3 -15.00 -3.81 12.21
N ASN A 4 -15.54 -4.60 13.15
CA ASN A 4 -15.47 -6.07 13.11
C ASN A 4 -16.42 -6.61 12.03
N GLU A 5 -17.62 -6.05 11.95
CA GLU A 5 -18.61 -6.38 10.91
C GLU A 5 -18.10 -6.03 9.50
N LEU A 6 -17.46 -4.86 9.36
CA LEU A 6 -16.88 -4.44 8.09
C LEU A 6 -15.71 -5.36 7.67
N ALA A 7 -14.84 -5.72 8.62
CA ALA A 7 -13.76 -6.68 8.38
C ALA A 7 -14.26 -8.07 7.97
N LYS A 8 -15.34 -8.56 8.59
CA LYS A 8 -15.99 -9.83 8.19
C LYS A 8 -16.58 -9.78 6.79
N ARG A 9 -17.13 -8.63 6.38
CA ARG A 9 -17.67 -8.44 5.02
C ARG A 9 -16.56 -8.39 3.98
N LEU A 10 -15.44 -7.73 4.27
CA LEU A 10 -14.24 -7.75 3.42
C LEU A 10 -13.56 -9.12 3.35
N ALA A 11 -13.76 -9.97 4.36
CA ALA A 11 -13.31 -11.35 4.35
C ALA A 11 -14.16 -12.25 3.43
N LEU A 12 -15.31 -11.78 2.93
CA LEU A 12 -16.02 -12.47 1.86
C LEU A 12 -15.12 -12.54 0.62
N GLY A 13 -15.01 -13.73 0.04
CA GLY A 13 -14.27 -13.90 -1.20
C GLY A 13 -14.80 -12.94 -2.27
N ARG A 14 -13.89 -12.33 -3.03
CA ARG A 14 -14.22 -11.32 -4.07
C ARG A 14 -15.34 -11.76 -5.04
N ASN A 15 -15.44 -13.07 -5.31
CA ASN A 15 -16.43 -13.64 -6.22
C ASN A 15 -17.69 -14.18 -5.53
N GLU A 16 -17.75 -14.19 -4.20
CA GLU A 16 -18.89 -14.72 -3.43
C GLU A 16 -20.15 -13.87 -3.63
N LYS A 17 -21.31 -14.46 -3.35
CA LYS A 17 -22.59 -13.73 -3.36
C LYS A 17 -22.54 -12.62 -2.32
N CYS A 18 -22.98 -11.43 -2.70
CA CYS A 18 -23.00 -10.30 -1.79
C CYS A 18 -23.99 -10.54 -0.63
N HIS A 19 -23.59 -10.16 0.59
CA HIS A 19 -24.39 -10.32 1.81
C HIS A 19 -25.70 -9.49 1.83
N CYS A 20 -25.89 -8.56 0.90
CA CYS A 20 -27.10 -7.74 0.79
C CYS A 20 -28.28 -8.46 0.11
N GLY A 21 -28.07 -9.70 -0.36
CA GLY A 21 -29.12 -10.48 -1.05
C GLY A 21 -29.37 -10.08 -2.50
N SER A 22 -28.56 -9.19 -3.10
CA SER A 22 -28.74 -8.72 -4.49
C SER A 22 -28.48 -9.79 -5.57
N GLY A 23 -27.96 -10.97 -5.20
CA GLY A 23 -27.55 -12.01 -6.13
C GLY A 23 -26.28 -11.69 -6.94
N LYS A 24 -25.75 -10.47 -6.83
CA LYS A 24 -24.51 -10.03 -7.50
C LYS A 24 -23.29 -10.51 -6.73
N LYS A 25 -22.15 -10.63 -7.43
CA LYS A 25 -20.85 -10.92 -6.80
C LYS A 25 -20.44 -9.75 -5.89
N TYR A 26 -19.82 -10.04 -4.75
CA TYR A 26 -19.39 -9.05 -3.76
C TYR A 26 -18.57 -7.91 -4.38
N LYS A 27 -17.63 -8.23 -5.28
CA LYS A 27 -16.83 -7.26 -6.05
C LYS A 27 -17.59 -6.25 -6.90
N HIS A 28 -18.84 -6.55 -7.26
CA HIS A 28 -19.69 -5.69 -8.09
C HIS A 28 -20.83 -5.07 -7.29
N CYS A 29 -20.79 -5.19 -5.97
CA CYS A 29 -21.84 -4.71 -5.09
C CYS A 29 -21.23 -3.92 -3.94
N HIS A 30 -21.01 -4.52 -2.76
CA HIS A 30 -20.60 -3.77 -1.58
C HIS A 30 -19.08 -3.64 -1.39
N MET A 31 -18.26 -4.43 -2.08
CA MET A 31 -16.80 -4.36 -1.95
C MET A 31 -16.23 -2.94 -2.13
N PRO A 32 -16.62 -2.14 -3.15
CA PRO A 32 -16.09 -0.79 -3.31
C PRO A 32 -16.48 0.14 -2.14
N ALA A 33 -17.67 -0.04 -1.58
CA ALA A 33 -18.15 0.74 -0.45
C ALA A 33 -17.43 0.35 0.85
N ASP A 34 -17.20 -0.94 1.07
CA ASP A 34 -16.47 -1.43 2.24
C ASP A 34 -14.99 -1.01 2.19
N GLU A 35 -14.36 -1.04 1.01
CA GLU A 35 -12.98 -0.59 0.82
C GLU A 35 -12.81 0.90 1.13
N THR A 36 -13.73 1.74 0.65
CA THR A 36 -13.72 3.18 0.95
C THR A 36 -13.98 3.46 2.43
N ALA A 37 -14.89 2.71 3.06
CA ALA A 37 -15.13 2.81 4.50
C ALA A 37 -13.87 2.45 5.32
N MET A 38 -13.16 1.38 4.95
CA MET A 38 -11.88 1.02 5.60
C MET A 38 -10.81 2.10 5.44
N GLN A 39 -10.68 2.68 4.26
CA GLN A 39 -9.73 3.76 4.01
C GLN A 39 -10.06 4.99 4.86
N ALA A 40 -11.33 5.38 4.93
CA ALA A 40 -11.78 6.49 5.76
C ALA A 40 -11.52 6.23 7.26
N ILE A 41 -11.72 4.99 7.72
CA ILE A 41 -11.37 4.60 9.10
C ILE A 41 -9.88 4.77 9.34
N ARG A 42 -9.03 4.25 8.44
CA ARG A 42 -7.58 4.34 8.56
C ARG A 42 -7.08 5.78 8.57
N GLN A 43 -7.63 6.61 7.68
CA GLN A 43 -7.30 8.04 7.63
C GLN A 43 -7.71 8.77 8.91
N LYS A 44 -8.88 8.46 9.47
CA LYS A 44 -9.32 9.04 10.75
C LYS A 44 -8.42 8.60 11.91
N GLU A 45 -7.97 7.35 11.92
CA GLU A 45 -7.02 6.85 12.91
C GLU A 45 -5.64 7.50 12.77
N GLU A 46 -5.14 7.64 11.54
CA GLU A 46 -3.89 8.34 11.27
C GLU A 46 -3.98 9.82 11.62
N ALA A 47 -5.10 10.49 11.32
CA ALA A 47 -5.34 11.87 11.72
C ALA A 47 -5.44 12.03 13.24
N ALA A 48 -6.07 11.09 13.94
CA ALA A 48 -6.13 11.10 15.41
C ALA A 48 -4.74 10.92 16.03
N LYS A 49 -3.93 10.00 15.50
CA LYS A 49 -2.53 9.80 15.92
C LYS A 49 -1.64 10.99 15.57
N ALA A 50 -1.85 11.63 14.42
CA ALA A 50 -1.11 12.82 14.03
C ALA A 50 -1.49 14.03 14.89
N ALA A 51 -2.75 14.17 15.30
CA ALA A 51 -3.19 15.20 16.24
C ALA A 51 -2.59 14.99 17.65
N GLU A 52 -2.44 13.74 18.09
CA GLU A 52 -1.76 13.40 19.33
C GLU A 52 -0.25 13.67 19.26
N ALA A 53 0.41 13.32 18.15
CA ALA A 53 1.82 13.61 17.92
C ALA A 53 2.11 15.12 17.78
N ALA A 54 1.17 15.91 17.26
CA ALA A 54 1.30 17.36 17.18
C ALA A 54 1.20 18.06 18.54
N ALA A 55 0.63 17.41 19.56
CA ALA A 55 0.55 17.94 20.93
C ALA A 55 1.86 17.77 21.73
N ASP A 56 2.78 16.90 21.27
CA ASP A 56 4.10 16.65 21.88
C ASP A 56 5.23 17.49 21.24
N ALA A 57 4.93 18.32 20.23
CA ALA A 57 5.94 19.12 19.51
C ALA A 57 6.25 20.50 20.17
N GLY A 58 6.16 20.56 21.51
CA GLY A 58 6.19 21.80 22.29
C GLY A 58 7.47 22.05 23.12
N LYS A 59 8.66 21.79 22.56
CA LYS A 59 10.01 22.35 22.86
C LYS A 59 10.96 21.53 21.97
N GLU A 60 11.72 22.10 21.04
CA GLU A 60 12.95 22.85 21.29
C GLU A 60 13.19 23.93 20.22
N GLU A 61 13.51 25.14 20.70
CA GLU A 61 14.00 26.28 19.92
C GLU A 61 15.54 26.23 19.89
N LYS A 62 16.12 26.48 18.69
CA LYS A 62 17.55 26.80 18.36
C LYS A 62 18.55 25.64 18.52
N THR A 63 19.35 25.28 17.52
CA THR A 63 20.15 26.13 16.63
C THR A 63 20.44 25.42 15.30
N ALA A 64 20.61 26.22 14.25
CA ALA A 64 21.20 25.76 13.00
C ALA A 64 22.63 25.24 13.23
N GLU A 65 23.02 24.31 12.37
CA GLU A 65 24.38 23.82 12.16
C GLU A 65 24.94 22.88 13.23
N THR A 66 24.65 21.58 13.08
CA THR A 66 25.72 20.58 13.10
C THR A 66 25.32 19.43 12.18
N HIS A 67 26.03 19.31 11.07
CA HIS A 67 26.09 18.08 10.29
C HIS A 67 26.71 17.00 11.19
N ASP A 68 25.88 16.31 11.96
CA ASP A 68 26.31 15.15 12.72
C ASP A 68 26.69 14.06 11.72
N LYS A 69 28.01 13.98 11.49
CA LYS A 69 28.62 12.88 10.79
C LYS A 69 28.31 11.65 11.62
N HIS A 70 27.32 10.86 11.21
CA HIS A 70 27.26 9.45 11.56
C HIS A 70 28.56 8.79 11.03
N THR A 71 29.62 8.94 11.82
CA THR A 71 30.89 8.23 11.72
C THR A 71 30.71 6.83 12.30
N TYR A 72 29.60 6.15 12.00
CA TYR A 72 29.58 4.72 12.16
C TYR A 72 30.24 4.15 10.92
N LYS A 73 31.51 3.73 11.10
CA LYS A 73 32.31 2.99 10.12
C LYS A 73 31.40 2.06 9.32
N ARG A 74 31.12 2.44 8.08
CA ARG A 74 30.59 1.51 7.08
C ARG A 74 31.71 0.48 6.93
N GLN A 75 31.56 -0.69 7.53
CA GLN A 75 32.50 -1.78 7.28
C GLN A 75 32.34 -2.12 5.80
N ASP A 76 33.33 -1.76 5.00
CA ASP A 76 33.49 -2.18 3.62
C ASP A 76 33.86 -3.66 3.59
N TYR A 77 32.93 -4.52 3.98
CA TYR A 77 32.95 -5.89 3.52
C TYR A 77 32.67 -5.85 2.02
N VAL A 78 33.75 -5.91 1.24
CA VAL A 78 33.71 -6.22 -0.18
C VAL A 78 32.92 -7.52 -0.33
N VAL A 79 31.65 -7.43 -0.68
CA VAL A 79 30.82 -8.58 -1.06
C VAL A 79 31.41 -9.11 -2.38
N LYS A 80 32.39 -10.00 -2.28
CA LYS A 80 33.05 -10.62 -3.44
C LYS A 80 32.14 -11.57 -4.23
N ASN A 81 30.86 -11.69 -3.89
CA ASN A 81 29.89 -12.53 -4.59
C ASN A 81 28.54 -11.81 -4.81
N ARG A 82 28.54 -10.60 -5.40
CA ARG A 82 27.32 -10.06 -6.00
C ARG A 82 27.24 -10.58 -7.45
N PRO A 83 26.37 -11.56 -7.78
CA PRO A 83 26.12 -11.88 -9.17
C PRO A 83 25.53 -10.62 -9.83
N THR A 84 26.26 -10.07 -10.79
CA THR A 84 25.72 -9.05 -11.68
C THR A 84 24.55 -9.69 -12.42
N ALA A 85 23.33 -9.36 -12.04
CA ALA A 85 22.16 -9.72 -12.82
C ALA A 85 22.40 -9.24 -14.25
N PRO A 86 22.28 -10.11 -15.28
CA PRO A 86 22.44 -9.64 -16.64
C PRO A 86 21.39 -8.56 -16.89
N ALA A 87 21.85 -7.48 -17.51
CA ALA A 87 20.99 -6.44 -18.03
C ALA A 87 19.86 -7.13 -18.80
N HIS A 88 18.62 -6.87 -18.39
CA HIS A 88 17.44 -7.09 -19.20
C HIS A 88 17.55 -6.14 -20.39
N ALA A 89 18.44 -6.50 -21.32
CA ALA A 89 18.52 -5.94 -22.65
C ALA A 89 17.13 -6.16 -23.25
N GLY A 90 16.45 -5.05 -23.54
CA GLY A 90 15.03 -5.01 -23.85
C GLY A 90 14.64 -6.10 -24.85
N ALA A 91 13.83 -7.04 -24.38
CA ALA A 91 13.05 -7.88 -25.27
C ALA A 91 12.12 -6.94 -26.05
N SER A 92 12.40 -6.81 -27.35
CA SER A 92 11.57 -6.13 -28.33
C SER A 92 10.11 -6.53 -28.11
N GLN A 93 9.29 -5.55 -27.71
CA GLN A 93 7.86 -5.72 -27.60
C GLN A 93 7.33 -5.83 -29.03
N VAL A 94 7.32 -7.05 -29.59
CA VAL A 94 6.64 -7.30 -30.85
C VAL A 94 5.15 -7.12 -30.58
N SER A 95 4.59 -6.04 -31.11
CA SER A 95 3.15 -5.78 -31.08
C SER A 95 2.41 -6.92 -31.78
N LEU A 96 1.90 -7.90 -31.03
CA LEU A 96 1.02 -8.91 -31.60
C LEU A 96 -0.27 -8.20 -32.06
N PRO A 97 -0.69 -8.34 -33.33
CA PRO A 97 -1.94 -7.77 -33.79
C PRO A 97 -3.09 -8.39 -32.99
N ARG A 98 -3.98 -7.55 -32.47
CA ARG A 98 -5.24 -8.03 -31.88
C ARG A 98 -6.00 -8.78 -32.96
N LYS A 99 -6.26 -10.07 -32.72
CA LYS A 99 -7.10 -10.94 -33.56
C LYS A 99 -8.46 -10.28 -33.74
N SER A 100 -8.66 -9.57 -34.84
CA SER A 100 -9.94 -9.04 -35.28
C SER A 100 -10.67 -10.12 -36.07
N GLY A 101 -11.85 -10.52 -35.59
CA GLY A 101 -12.88 -11.16 -36.40
C GLY A 101 -12.89 -12.69 -36.40
N GLY A 102 -14.04 -13.27 -36.02
CA GLY A 102 -14.38 -14.66 -36.26
C GLY A 102 -15.66 -15.09 -35.55
N GLY A 103 -16.82 -14.91 -36.20
CA GLY A 103 -18.12 -15.48 -35.80
C GLY A 103 -19.20 -14.45 -35.58
#